data_AF-A0A2V1DLA3-F1
#
_entry.id   AF-A0A2V1DLA3-F1
#
_cell.length_a   1.000
_cell.length_b   1.000
_cell.length_c   1.000
_cell.angle_alpha   90.00
_cell.angle_beta   90.00
_cell.angle_gamma   90.00
#
_symmetry.space_group_name_H-M   'P 1'
#
loop_
_entity.id
_entity.type
_entity.pdbx_description
1 polymer ?
#
loop_
_entity_poly.entity_id
_entity_poly.type
_entity_poly.pdbx_seq_one_letter_code
_entity_poly.pdbx_strand_id
1 'polypeptide(L)'
;MTETYVAYGAMQELIKECVRPGDYTIPQAQEKNAEIPRDETGAHLGVATGWWYDTLGLAPTFINWAQITFIHMYMLQVRFRMFPKTHAPIWIQHLTNHAFYAAEDRLVVWHKLHSNSIRQKYLKDMFSQWRAVLLSYDEAIVKGDAVLAAAIWRNLFAAKEDVDFEKLAQIVGYMRRELQRLDRATDDEVANGQWTFKGDPGEIEGIVQMPSKGLSPGRAG
;
A
#
# COMPACT_ATOMS: atom_id res chain seq x y z
N MET A 1 -17.69 -25.82 6.06
CA MET A 1 -17.65 -24.39 5.69
C MET A 1 -17.06 -24.32 4.30
N THR A 2 -17.68 -23.63 3.34
CA THR A 2 -17.14 -23.55 1.97
C THR A 2 -15.89 -22.66 1.96
N GLU A 3 -14.91 -22.98 1.11
CA GLU A 3 -13.65 -22.22 1.00
C GLU A 3 -13.89 -20.71 0.80
N THR A 4 -14.89 -20.35 0.01
CA THR A 4 -15.32 -18.96 -0.20
C THR A 4 -15.62 -18.23 1.11
N TYR A 5 -16.27 -18.88 2.08
CA TYR A 5 -16.61 -18.25 3.35
C TYR A 5 -15.39 -18.06 4.25
N VAL A 6 -14.47 -19.04 4.23
CA VAL A 6 -13.20 -18.96 4.96
C VAL A 6 -12.33 -17.84 4.39
N ALA A 7 -12.15 -17.83 3.06
CA ALA A 7 -11.39 -16.80 2.37
C ALA A 7 -12.00 -15.40 2.59
N TYR A 8 -13.34 -15.29 2.57
CA TYR A 8 -14.01 -14.04 2.87
C TYR A 8 -13.69 -13.54 4.28
N GLY A 9 -13.88 -14.36 5.32
CA GLY A 9 -13.66 -13.96 6.71
C GLY A 9 -12.20 -13.61 7.00
N ALA A 10 -11.26 -14.45 6.54
CA ALA A 10 -9.83 -14.16 6.67
C ALA A 10 -9.43 -12.85 5.97
N MET A 11 -10.00 -12.59 4.78
CA MET A 11 -9.68 -11.39 4.04
C MET A 11 -10.14 -10.10 4.72
N GLN A 12 -11.22 -10.14 5.51
CA GLN A 12 -11.66 -8.97 6.29
C GLN A 12 -10.58 -8.47 7.24
N GLU A 13 -9.82 -9.38 7.86
CA GLU A 13 -8.71 -9.01 8.76
C GLU A 13 -7.46 -8.62 7.97
N LEU A 14 -7.12 -9.37 6.92
CA LEU A 14 -5.93 -9.07 6.10
C LEU A 14 -6.00 -7.71 5.42
N ILE A 15 -7.20 -7.27 5.00
CA ILE A 15 -7.37 -5.93 4.43
C ILE A 15 -7.21 -4.84 5.49
N LYS A 16 -7.62 -5.05 6.74
CA LYS A 16 -7.35 -4.08 7.81
C LYS A 16 -5.84 -3.85 7.94
N GLU A 17 -5.04 -4.92 7.87
CA GLU A 17 -3.58 -4.79 7.89
C GLU A 17 -3.00 -4.12 6.65
N CYS A 18 -3.64 -4.24 5.48
CA CYS A 18 -3.19 -3.55 4.26
C CYS A 18 -3.48 -2.05 4.30
N VAL A 19 -4.61 -1.64 4.89
CA VAL A 19 -5.04 -0.23 4.90
C VAL A 19 -4.48 0.54 6.10
N ARG A 20 -4.18 -0.15 7.21
CA ARG A 20 -3.70 0.43 8.48
C ARG A 20 -2.50 1.38 8.30
N PRO A 21 -1.45 1.07 7.51
CA PRO A 21 -0.27 1.94 7.41
C PRO A 21 -0.56 3.31 6.77
N GLY A 22 -1.61 3.41 5.95
CA GLY A 22 -2.06 4.66 5.36
C GLY A 22 -3.31 5.23 6.02
N ASP A 23 -3.73 4.71 7.17
CA ASP A 23 -4.99 5.15 7.75
C ASP A 23 -4.96 6.64 8.11
N TYR A 24 -6.08 7.31 7.85
CA TYR A 24 -6.25 8.73 8.10
C TYR A 24 -7.72 9.04 8.36
N THR A 25 -7.97 10.19 8.96
CA THR A 25 -9.31 10.70 9.21
C THR A 25 -9.48 12.09 8.59
N ILE A 26 -10.71 12.53 8.42
CA ILE A 26 -11.05 13.93 8.07
C ILE A 26 -12.02 14.41 9.15
N PRO A 27 -11.53 14.96 10.29
CA PRO A 27 -12.37 15.34 11.42
C PRO A 27 -13.54 16.26 11.00
N GLN A 28 -13.28 17.21 10.11
CA GLN A 28 -14.25 18.15 9.55
C GLN A 28 -15.41 17.45 8.84
N ALA A 29 -15.21 16.24 8.32
CA ALA A 29 -16.30 15.48 7.71
C ALA A 29 -17.37 15.09 8.75
N GLN A 30 -17.05 14.99 10.04
CA GLN A 30 -18.01 14.65 11.09
C GLN A 30 -18.65 15.88 11.75
N GLU A 31 -18.17 17.08 11.42
CA GLU A 31 -18.66 18.33 11.97
C GLU A 31 -19.79 18.92 11.11
N LYS A 32 -20.82 19.47 11.76
CA LYS A 32 -21.95 20.07 11.04
C LYS A 32 -21.50 21.37 10.36
N ASN A 33 -21.70 21.45 9.05
CA ASN A 33 -21.35 22.60 8.20
C ASN A 33 -19.86 22.93 8.12
N ALA A 34 -18.97 22.03 8.54
CA ALA A 34 -17.55 22.22 8.32
C ALA A 34 -17.17 21.91 6.87
N GLU A 35 -16.22 22.68 6.34
CA GLU A 35 -15.65 22.44 5.01
C GLU A 35 -14.52 21.43 5.12
N ILE A 36 -14.49 20.46 4.21
CA ILE A 36 -13.39 19.50 4.12
C ILE A 36 -12.17 20.22 3.55
N PRO A 37 -11.02 20.24 4.25
CA PRO A 37 -9.79 20.86 3.75
C PRO A 37 -9.38 20.27 2.40
N ARG A 38 -8.77 21.08 1.54
CA ARG A 38 -8.27 20.67 0.23
C ARG A 38 -6.85 21.15 0.00
N ASP A 39 -6.09 20.38 -0.76
CA ASP A 39 -4.79 20.81 -1.27
C ASP A 39 -4.92 21.72 -2.51
N GLU A 40 -3.79 22.15 -3.06
CA GLU A 40 -3.70 22.98 -4.27
C GLU A 40 -4.31 22.34 -5.52
N THR A 41 -4.44 21.01 -5.56
CA THR A 41 -5.07 20.26 -6.65
C THR A 41 -6.59 20.11 -6.47
N GLY A 42 -7.11 20.53 -5.31
CA GLY A 42 -8.49 20.37 -4.90
C GLY A 42 -8.80 19.00 -4.27
N ALA A 43 -7.80 18.16 -4.04
CA ALA A 43 -7.98 16.88 -3.37
C ALA A 43 -8.26 17.09 -1.88
N HIS A 44 -9.19 16.32 -1.31
CA HIS A 44 -9.50 16.40 0.12
C HIS A 44 -8.28 15.98 0.95
N LEU A 45 -7.99 16.75 1.99
CA LEU A 45 -6.86 16.57 2.89
C LEU A 45 -7.37 16.16 4.28
N GLY A 46 -6.81 15.08 4.81
CA GLY A 46 -7.10 14.59 6.16
C GLY A 46 -6.03 14.90 7.20
N VAL A 47 -6.07 14.13 8.28
CA VAL A 47 -5.08 14.11 9.36
C VAL A 47 -4.69 12.66 9.59
N ALA A 48 -3.38 12.43 9.63
CA ALA A 48 -2.77 11.12 9.83
C ALA A 48 -1.44 11.27 10.56
N THR A 49 -0.94 10.15 11.08
CA THR A 49 0.34 10.04 11.78
C THR A 49 1.06 8.78 11.34
N GLY A 50 2.33 8.65 11.68
CA GLY A 50 3.17 7.50 11.37
C GLY A 50 4.10 7.76 10.20
N TRP A 51 5.00 6.81 9.95
CA TRP A 51 6.15 6.99 9.06
C TRP A 51 5.78 7.50 7.66
N TRP A 52 4.69 7.00 7.06
CA TRP A 52 4.25 7.42 5.72
C TRP A 52 3.84 8.90 5.64
N TYR A 53 3.45 9.51 6.75
CA TYR A 53 2.97 10.89 6.81
C TYR A 53 3.99 11.81 7.49
N ASP A 54 4.40 11.49 8.71
CA ASP A 54 5.28 12.32 9.53
C ASP A 54 6.73 12.32 9.00
N THR A 55 7.22 11.15 8.58
CA THR A 55 8.60 10.99 8.12
C THR A 55 8.69 11.16 6.61
N LEU A 56 7.87 10.45 5.84
CA LEU A 56 7.92 10.50 4.39
C LEU A 56 7.33 11.80 3.81
N GLY A 57 6.43 12.47 4.54
CA GLY A 57 5.82 13.73 4.12
C GLY A 57 4.69 13.59 3.11
N LEU A 58 4.07 12.40 2.96
CA LEU A 58 2.89 12.28 2.11
C LEU A 58 1.73 13.07 2.70
N ALA A 59 0.89 13.64 1.84
CA ALA A 59 -0.38 14.21 2.27
C ALA A 59 -1.40 13.08 2.54
N PRO A 60 -2.20 13.14 3.62
CA PRO A 60 -3.28 12.18 3.90
C PRO A 60 -4.48 12.41 2.95
N THR A 61 -4.32 11.97 1.71
CA THR A 61 -5.33 12.01 0.65
C THR A 61 -5.77 10.59 0.28
N PHE A 62 -6.92 10.47 -0.39
CA PHE A 62 -7.43 9.18 -0.85
C PHE A 62 -6.44 8.45 -1.78
N ILE A 63 -5.76 9.19 -2.67
CA ILE A 63 -4.82 8.62 -3.63
C ILE A 63 -3.58 8.09 -2.91
N ASN A 64 -3.01 8.85 -1.97
CA ASN A 64 -1.83 8.41 -1.22
C ASN A 64 -2.17 7.20 -0.33
N TRP A 65 -3.33 7.19 0.31
CA TRP A 65 -3.82 6.01 1.03
C TRP A 65 -3.97 4.78 0.11
N ALA A 66 -4.53 4.96 -1.09
CA ALA A 66 -4.68 3.87 -2.05
C ALA A 66 -3.30 3.31 -2.47
N GLN A 67 -2.31 4.17 -2.76
CA GLN A 67 -0.95 3.73 -3.11
C GLN A 67 -0.23 3.00 -1.97
N ILE A 68 -0.36 3.48 -0.73
CA ILE A 68 0.16 2.78 0.46
C ILE A 68 -0.53 1.42 0.62
N THR A 69 -1.85 1.38 0.43
CA THR A 69 -2.63 0.13 0.48
C THR A 69 -2.20 -0.84 -0.61
N PHE A 70 -1.93 -0.36 -1.83
CA PHE A 70 -1.48 -1.18 -2.94
C PHE A 70 -0.11 -1.84 -2.69
N ILE A 71 0.81 -1.17 -1.99
CA ILE A 71 2.08 -1.78 -1.59
C ILE A 71 1.83 -3.04 -0.75
N HIS A 72 0.93 -2.95 0.23
CA HIS A 72 0.62 -4.06 1.13
C HIS A 72 -0.22 -5.14 0.46
N MET A 73 -1.24 -4.76 -0.32
CA MET A 73 -2.02 -5.68 -1.14
C MET A 73 -1.14 -6.44 -2.11
N TYR A 74 -0.16 -5.78 -2.73
CA TYR A 74 0.76 -6.42 -3.66
C TYR A 74 1.55 -7.54 -3.00
N MET A 75 2.10 -7.28 -1.81
CA MET A 75 2.84 -8.29 -1.05
C MET A 75 1.96 -9.50 -0.71
N LEU A 76 0.72 -9.28 -0.24
CA LEU A 76 -0.23 -10.38 -0.02
C LEU A 76 -0.61 -11.12 -1.31
N GLN A 77 -0.83 -10.40 -2.40
CA GLN A 77 -1.17 -11.03 -3.68
C GLN A 77 -0.03 -11.92 -4.19
N VAL A 78 1.23 -11.50 -4.05
CA VAL A 78 2.39 -12.36 -4.33
C VAL A 78 2.32 -13.63 -3.49
N ARG A 79 1.99 -13.52 -2.20
CA ARG A 79 1.83 -14.69 -1.32
C ARG A 79 0.66 -15.60 -1.69
N PHE A 80 -0.48 -15.05 -2.08
CA PHE A 80 -1.63 -15.85 -2.52
C PHE A 80 -1.37 -16.62 -3.81
N ARG A 81 -0.48 -16.13 -4.69
CA ARG A 81 -0.05 -16.88 -5.89
C ARG A 81 0.75 -18.15 -5.54
N MET A 82 1.21 -18.30 -4.29
CA MET A 82 1.88 -19.51 -3.81
C MET A 82 0.88 -20.58 -3.32
N PHE A 83 -0.38 -20.22 -3.08
CA PHE A 83 -1.42 -21.22 -2.77
C PHE A 83 -1.63 -22.18 -3.95
N PRO A 84 -2.21 -23.37 -3.72
CA PRO A 84 -2.54 -24.27 -4.81
C PRO A 84 -3.39 -23.57 -5.87
N LYS A 85 -3.16 -23.89 -7.14
CA LYS A 85 -3.75 -23.18 -8.30
C LYS A 85 -5.27 -23.08 -8.28
N THR A 86 -5.93 -24.05 -7.63
CA THR A 86 -7.40 -24.09 -7.45
C THR A 86 -7.90 -23.05 -6.46
N HIS A 87 -7.05 -22.61 -5.52
CA HIS A 87 -7.39 -21.73 -4.41
C HIS A 87 -6.94 -20.28 -4.68
N ALA A 88 -5.75 -20.07 -5.26
CA ALA A 88 -5.21 -18.72 -5.46
C ALA A 88 -6.19 -17.69 -6.10
N PRO A 89 -6.99 -18.03 -7.14
CA PRO A 89 -7.89 -17.06 -7.77
C PRO A 89 -8.96 -16.49 -6.82
N ILE A 90 -9.53 -17.32 -5.93
CA ILE A 90 -10.59 -16.86 -5.03
C ILE A 90 -10.04 -15.91 -3.96
N TRP A 91 -8.84 -16.18 -3.45
CA TRP A 91 -8.16 -15.31 -2.49
C TRP A 91 -7.80 -13.95 -3.09
N ILE A 92 -7.25 -13.93 -4.31
CA ILE A 92 -6.91 -12.70 -5.03
C ILE A 92 -8.16 -11.86 -5.34
N GLN A 93 -9.26 -12.53 -5.70
CA GLN A 93 -10.55 -11.87 -5.91
C GLN A 93 -11.06 -11.23 -4.61
N HIS A 94 -11.04 -11.96 -3.49
CA HIS A 94 -11.47 -11.42 -2.21
C HIS A 94 -10.59 -10.26 -1.73
N LEU A 95 -9.27 -10.31 -1.95
CA LEU A 95 -8.34 -9.22 -1.65
C LEU A 95 -8.77 -7.93 -2.37
N THR A 96 -9.02 -8.02 -3.66
CA THR A 96 -9.47 -6.88 -4.47
C THR A 96 -10.84 -6.39 -3.99
N ASN A 97 -11.81 -7.28 -3.78
CA ASN A 97 -13.16 -6.90 -3.36
C ASN A 97 -13.16 -6.16 -2.01
N HIS A 98 -12.46 -6.68 -1.00
CA HIS A 98 -12.43 -6.06 0.32
C HIS A 98 -11.68 -4.73 0.34
N ALA A 99 -10.61 -4.58 -0.44
CA ALA A 99 -9.95 -3.29 -0.61
C ALA A 99 -10.90 -2.24 -1.21
N PHE A 100 -11.78 -2.66 -2.12
CA PHE A 100 -12.78 -1.77 -2.73
C PHE A 100 -13.93 -1.42 -1.79
N TYR A 101 -14.32 -2.33 -0.89
CA TYR A 101 -15.25 -2.00 0.20
C TYR A 101 -14.65 -0.97 1.15
N ALA A 102 -13.38 -1.13 1.54
CA ALA A 102 -12.67 -0.16 2.36
C ALA A 102 -12.53 1.21 1.66
N ALA A 103 -12.29 1.20 0.34
CA ALA A 103 -12.23 2.42 -0.46
C ALA A 103 -13.59 3.13 -0.53
N GLU A 104 -14.67 2.40 -0.81
CA GLU A 104 -16.02 2.98 -0.86
C GLU A 104 -16.42 3.56 0.51
N ASP A 105 -16.18 2.83 1.60
CA ASP A 105 -16.44 3.31 2.97
C ASP A 105 -15.71 4.63 3.24
N ARG A 106 -14.43 4.71 2.91
CA ARG A 106 -13.63 5.94 3.06
C ARG A 106 -14.20 7.10 2.24
N LEU A 107 -14.60 6.88 0.99
CA LEU A 107 -15.21 7.90 0.13
C LEU A 107 -16.55 8.40 0.69
N VAL A 108 -17.33 7.53 1.34
CA VAL A 108 -18.61 7.89 1.97
C VAL A 108 -18.38 8.62 3.29
N VAL A 109 -17.59 8.04 4.20
CA VAL A 109 -17.43 8.50 5.59
C VAL A 109 -16.64 9.79 5.65
N TRP A 110 -15.45 9.80 5.03
CA TRP A 110 -14.49 10.89 5.16
C TRP A 110 -14.59 11.92 4.04
N HIS A 111 -14.89 11.49 2.81
CA HIS A 111 -15.00 12.42 1.68
C HIS A 111 -16.42 12.94 1.41
N LYS A 112 -17.43 12.42 2.12
CA LYS A 112 -18.84 12.79 1.95
C LYS A 112 -19.31 12.74 0.49
N LEU A 113 -18.76 11.81 -0.29
CA LEU A 113 -19.16 11.61 -1.68
C LEU A 113 -20.46 10.80 -1.74
N HIS A 114 -21.58 11.47 -1.51
CA HIS A 114 -22.90 10.84 -1.54
C HIS A 114 -23.34 10.44 -2.97
N SER A 115 -22.83 11.14 -4.00
CA SER A 115 -23.10 10.81 -5.40
C SER A 115 -22.49 9.46 -5.78
N ASN A 116 -23.34 8.49 -6.11
CA ASN A 116 -22.91 7.16 -6.55
C ASN A 116 -22.04 7.23 -7.82
N SER A 117 -22.42 8.05 -8.80
CA SER A 117 -21.66 8.17 -10.06
C SER A 117 -20.24 8.69 -9.82
N ILE A 118 -20.07 9.64 -8.89
CA ILE A 118 -18.74 10.15 -8.51
C ILE A 118 -17.95 9.06 -7.79
N ARG A 119 -18.52 8.36 -6.80
CA ARG A 119 -17.81 7.26 -6.13
C ARG A 119 -17.36 6.18 -7.11
N GLN A 120 -18.24 5.77 -8.02
CA GLN A 120 -17.91 4.77 -9.03
C GLN A 120 -16.79 5.22 -9.97
N LYS A 121 -16.68 6.53 -10.26
CA LYS A 121 -15.53 7.07 -10.99
C LYS A 121 -14.23 6.85 -10.20
N TYR A 122 -14.19 7.26 -8.94
CA TYR A 122 -13.03 7.07 -8.07
C TYR A 122 -12.61 5.59 -7.95
N LEU A 123 -13.57 4.69 -7.75
CA LEU A 123 -13.30 3.25 -7.64
C LEU A 123 -12.77 2.67 -8.96
N LYS A 124 -13.31 3.10 -10.11
CA LYS A 124 -12.78 2.68 -11.42
C LYS A 124 -11.35 3.19 -11.65
N ASP A 125 -11.10 4.45 -11.32
CA ASP A 125 -9.77 5.05 -11.43
C ASP A 125 -8.77 4.32 -10.52
N MET A 126 -9.17 4.02 -9.27
CA MET A 126 -8.40 3.20 -8.33
C MET A 126 -8.13 1.79 -8.88
N PHE A 127 -9.09 1.15 -9.54
CA PHE A 127 -8.91 -0.17 -10.15
C PHE A 127 -7.88 -0.16 -11.29
N SER A 128 -7.95 0.87 -12.14
CA SER A 128 -6.97 1.07 -13.20
C SER A 128 -5.57 1.28 -12.63
N GLN A 129 -5.43 2.09 -11.57
CA GLN A 129 -4.15 2.28 -10.88
C GLN A 129 -3.64 0.98 -10.25
N TRP A 130 -4.50 0.22 -9.57
CA TRP A 130 -4.12 -1.06 -8.96
C TRP A 130 -3.50 -2.03 -9.98
N ARG A 131 -4.12 -2.15 -11.15
CA ARG A 131 -3.60 -3.02 -12.23
C ARG A 131 -2.26 -2.53 -12.78
N ALA A 132 -2.07 -1.21 -12.88
CA ALA A 132 -0.80 -0.62 -13.32
C ALA A 132 0.31 -0.89 -12.29
N VAL A 133 0.01 -0.69 -11.01
CA VAL A 133 0.92 -0.99 -9.89
C VAL A 133 1.31 -2.46 -9.92
N LEU A 134 0.33 -3.36 -10.03
CA LEU A 134 0.55 -4.80 -10.07
C LEU A 134 1.55 -5.21 -11.15
N LEU A 135 1.35 -4.72 -12.38
CA LEU A 135 2.24 -4.99 -13.50
C LEU A 135 3.65 -4.45 -13.22
N SER A 136 3.76 -3.21 -12.76
CA SER A 136 5.04 -2.54 -12.51
C SER A 136 5.85 -3.21 -11.39
N TYR A 137 5.18 -3.69 -10.34
CA TYR A 137 5.83 -4.34 -9.22
C TYR A 137 6.21 -5.79 -9.54
N ASP A 138 5.40 -6.51 -10.34
CA ASP A 138 5.75 -7.83 -10.84
C ASP A 138 7.04 -7.79 -11.69
N GLU A 139 7.19 -6.80 -12.56
CA GLU A 139 8.44 -6.56 -13.29
C GLU A 139 9.60 -6.24 -12.34
N ALA A 140 9.37 -5.32 -11.40
CA ALA A 140 10.41 -4.78 -10.54
C ALA A 140 11.03 -5.80 -9.58
N ILE A 141 10.22 -6.68 -8.98
CA ILE A 141 10.73 -7.71 -8.07
C ILE A 141 11.78 -8.58 -8.75
N VAL A 142 11.55 -8.93 -10.02
CA VAL A 142 12.42 -9.80 -10.82
C VAL A 142 13.68 -9.05 -11.27
N LYS A 143 13.56 -7.77 -11.62
CA LYS A 143 14.67 -6.99 -12.19
C LYS A 143 15.60 -6.33 -11.16
N GLY A 144 15.20 -6.27 -9.90
CA GLY A 144 16.05 -5.82 -8.80
C GLY A 144 15.65 -4.47 -8.20
N ASP A 145 16.38 -4.05 -7.17
CA ASP A 145 15.97 -2.99 -6.25
C ASP A 145 15.90 -1.61 -6.89
N ALA A 146 16.77 -1.31 -7.86
CA ALA A 146 16.70 -0.06 -8.62
C ALA A 146 15.40 0.04 -9.45
N VAL A 147 14.94 -1.07 -10.03
CA VAL A 147 13.68 -1.10 -10.80
C VAL A 147 12.48 -1.01 -9.86
N LEU A 148 12.57 -1.61 -8.67
CA LEU A 148 11.54 -1.48 -7.63
C LEU A 148 11.46 -0.06 -7.08
N ALA A 149 12.60 0.58 -6.80
CA ALA A 149 12.66 1.99 -6.44
C ALA A 149 11.99 2.86 -7.52
N ALA A 150 12.33 2.63 -8.80
CA ALA A 150 11.74 3.38 -9.90
C ALA A 150 10.22 3.15 -10.04
N ALA A 151 9.72 1.94 -9.77
CA ALA A 151 8.30 1.65 -9.79
C ALA A 151 7.55 2.34 -8.63
N ILE A 152 8.10 2.28 -7.41
CA ILE A 152 7.53 2.99 -6.24
C ILE A 152 7.55 4.50 -6.49
N TRP A 153 8.64 5.04 -7.01
CA TRP A 153 8.77 6.45 -7.38
C TRP A 153 7.68 6.91 -8.34
N ARG A 154 7.43 6.17 -9.43
CA ARG A 154 6.37 6.52 -10.40
C ARG A 154 4.98 6.43 -9.80
N ASN A 155 4.72 5.43 -8.96
CA ASN A 155 3.37 5.14 -8.45
C ASN A 155 3.04 5.96 -7.20
N LEU A 156 3.86 5.87 -6.16
CA LEU A 156 3.63 6.52 -4.85
C LEU A 156 3.97 8.01 -4.87
N PHE A 157 5.07 8.38 -5.53
CA PHE A 157 5.54 9.77 -5.58
C PHE A 157 5.13 10.51 -6.85
N ALA A 158 4.30 9.90 -7.69
CA ALA A 158 3.85 10.48 -8.97
C ALA A 158 5.01 11.00 -9.85
N ALA A 159 6.17 10.32 -9.80
CA ALA A 159 7.38 10.69 -10.53
C ALA A 159 7.91 12.12 -10.24
N LYS A 160 7.65 12.65 -9.04
CA LYS A 160 8.20 13.94 -8.59
C LYS A 160 9.74 13.92 -8.52
N GLU A 161 10.38 15.03 -8.88
CA GLU A 161 11.85 15.12 -8.90
C GLU A 161 12.47 15.29 -7.51
N ASP A 162 11.72 15.86 -6.56
CA ASP A 162 12.15 16.21 -5.21
C ASP A 162 11.93 15.07 -4.20
N VAL A 163 12.30 13.85 -4.58
CA VAL A 163 12.14 12.66 -3.73
C VAL A 163 13.39 12.35 -2.93
N ASP A 164 13.20 12.13 -1.64
CA ASP A 164 14.22 11.60 -0.74
C ASP A 164 14.55 10.14 -1.11
N PHE A 165 15.69 9.94 -1.78
CA PHE A 165 16.13 8.62 -2.24
C PHE A 165 16.44 7.66 -1.08
N GLU A 166 16.79 8.16 0.10
CA GLU A 166 17.03 7.32 1.27
C GLU A 166 15.72 6.71 1.75
N LYS A 167 14.66 7.53 1.87
CA LYS A 167 13.33 7.02 2.23
C LYS A 167 12.72 6.14 1.15
N LEU A 168 12.98 6.43 -0.13
CA LEU A 168 12.60 5.52 -1.21
C LEU A 168 13.27 4.15 -1.06
N ALA A 169 14.57 4.13 -0.74
CA ALA A 169 15.31 2.89 -0.48
C ALA A 169 14.80 2.16 0.78
N GLN A 170 14.38 2.88 1.82
CA GLN A 170 13.72 2.30 3.00
C GLN A 170 12.44 1.54 2.61
N ILE A 171 11.60 2.10 1.73
CA ILE A 171 10.38 1.42 1.23
C ILE A 171 10.74 0.15 0.45
N VAL A 172 11.75 0.23 -0.42
CA VAL A 172 12.25 -0.94 -1.17
C VAL A 172 12.68 -2.05 -0.23
N GLY A 173 13.52 -1.73 0.76
CA GLY A 173 14.00 -2.72 1.72
C GLY A 173 12.89 -3.26 2.61
N TYR A 174 11.90 -2.44 2.97
CA TYR A 174 10.69 -2.87 3.68
C TYR A 174 9.92 -3.90 2.86
N MET A 175 9.63 -3.60 1.59
CA MET A 175 8.95 -4.55 0.71
C MET A 175 9.72 -5.86 0.58
N ARG A 176 11.05 -5.81 0.39
CA ARG A 176 11.89 -7.01 0.31
C ARG A 176 11.84 -7.84 1.59
N ARG A 177 11.93 -7.20 2.75
CA ARG A 177 11.84 -7.85 4.06
C ARG A 177 10.47 -8.53 4.24
N GLU A 178 9.38 -7.82 3.99
CA GLU A 178 8.03 -8.36 4.17
C GLU A 178 7.69 -9.46 3.17
N LEU A 179 8.15 -9.38 1.93
CA LEU A 179 8.03 -10.46 0.95
C LEU A 179 8.81 -11.70 1.38
N GLN A 180 10.02 -11.54 1.91
CA GLN A 180 10.79 -12.67 2.47
C GLN A 180 10.09 -13.28 3.69
N ARG A 181 9.45 -12.46 4.53
CA ARG A 181 8.63 -12.97 5.65
C ARG A 181 7.44 -13.77 5.14
N LEU A 182 6.71 -13.25 4.15
CA LEU A 182 5.55 -13.92 3.54
C LEU A 182 5.93 -15.23 2.87
N ASP A 183 7.06 -15.28 2.16
CA ASP A 183 7.59 -16.49 1.52
C ASP A 183 7.85 -17.63 2.54
N ARG A 184 8.23 -17.27 3.77
CA ARG A 184 8.46 -18.21 4.87
C ARG A 184 7.21 -18.56 5.67
N ALA A 185 6.12 -17.83 5.47
CA ALA A 185 4.85 -18.05 6.18
C ALA A 185 4.17 -19.32 5.69
N THR A 186 3.56 -20.10 6.59
CA THR A 186 2.77 -21.26 6.18
C THR A 186 1.46 -20.81 5.51
N ASP A 187 0.86 -21.68 4.71
CA ASP A 187 -0.46 -21.38 4.12
C ASP A 187 -1.50 -21.13 5.21
N ASP A 188 -1.47 -21.90 6.30
CA ASP A 188 -2.39 -21.74 7.43
C ASP A 188 -2.23 -20.39 8.15
N GLU A 189 -1.01 -19.89 8.33
CA GLU A 189 -0.76 -18.59 8.97
C GLU A 189 -1.44 -17.46 8.20
N VAL A 190 -1.34 -17.49 6.88
CA VAL A 190 -1.94 -16.48 5.99
C VAL A 190 -3.45 -16.71 5.82
N ALA A 191 -3.86 -17.97 5.61
CA ALA A 191 -5.26 -18.32 5.35
C ALA A 191 -6.17 -18.18 6.59
N ASN A 192 -5.61 -18.19 7.80
CA ASN A 192 -6.37 -17.88 9.01
C ASN A 192 -6.58 -16.37 9.21
N GLY A 193 -6.06 -15.52 8.33
CA GLY A 193 -6.23 -14.07 8.37
C GLY A 193 -5.43 -13.37 9.48
N GLN A 194 -4.45 -14.06 10.06
CA GLN A 194 -3.67 -13.57 11.21
C GLN A 194 -2.38 -12.86 10.82
N TRP A 195 -2.08 -12.77 9.53
CA TRP A 195 -0.86 -12.13 9.05
C TRP A 195 -0.83 -10.65 9.41
N THR A 196 0.30 -10.19 9.96
CA THR A 196 0.55 -8.77 10.25
C THR A 196 1.88 -8.31 9.65
N PHE A 197 1.86 -7.13 9.05
CA PHE A 197 3.08 -6.45 8.61
C PHE A 197 3.83 -5.89 9.82
N LYS A 198 5.13 -6.12 9.88
CA LYS A 198 5.94 -5.75 11.04
C LYS A 198 6.51 -4.34 10.85
N GLY A 199 6.29 -3.47 11.84
CA GLY A 199 6.90 -2.13 11.85
C GLY A 199 6.53 -1.27 10.64
N ASP A 200 7.44 -0.37 10.28
CA ASP A 200 7.33 0.52 9.12
C ASP A 200 8.67 0.59 8.35
N PRO A 201 8.71 1.28 7.19
CA PRO A 201 9.95 1.37 6.41
C PRO A 201 11.15 2.00 7.14
N GLY A 202 10.92 2.85 8.14
CA GLY A 202 11.99 3.49 8.91
C GLY A 202 12.87 2.50 9.66
N GLU A 203 12.38 1.31 10.00
CA GLU A 203 13.21 0.25 10.60
C GLU A 203 14.35 -0.24 9.69
N ILE A 204 14.29 0.07 8.39
CA ILE A 204 15.32 -0.30 7.41
C ILE A 204 16.42 0.77 7.32
N GLU A 205 16.24 1.95 7.90
CA GLU A 205 17.18 3.09 7.83
C GLU A 205 18.62 2.67 8.12
N GLY A 206 18.84 1.93 9.21
CA GLY A 206 20.17 1.46 9.59
C GLY A 206 20.84 0.56 8.56
N ILE A 207 20.08 -0.17 7.74
CA ILE A 207 20.60 -0.99 6.63
C ILE A 207 20.89 -0.10 5.41
N VAL A 208 20.02 0.86 5.10
CA VAL A 208 20.18 1.77 3.95
C VAL A 208 21.42 2.64 4.10
N GLN A 209 21.70 3.12 5.32
CA GLN A 209 22.85 3.99 5.59
C GLN A 209 24.19 3.24 5.59
N MET A 210 24.20 1.90 5.57
CA MET A 210 25.45 1.14 5.54
C MET A 210 26.17 1.32 4.20
N PRO A 211 27.46 1.73 4.21
CA PRO A 211 28.26 1.76 3.00
C PRO A 211 28.32 0.37 2.34
N SER A 212 28.05 0.31 1.03
CA SER A 212 28.18 -0.94 0.29
C SER A 212 29.63 -1.41 0.34
N LYS A 213 29.85 -2.67 0.76
CA LYS A 213 31.19 -3.27 0.85
C LYS A 213 31.95 -3.27 -0.48
N GLY A 214 31.23 -3.16 -1.61
CA GLY A 214 31.80 -3.07 -2.96
C GLY A 214 32.07 -1.63 -3.46
N LEU A 215 31.51 -0.62 -2.79
CA LEU A 215 31.76 0.80 -3.05
C LEU A 215 32.63 1.32 -1.90
N SER A 216 33.92 0.96 -1.91
CA SER A 216 34.88 1.75 -1.12
C SER A 216 34.78 3.20 -1.60
N PRO A 217 34.76 4.21 -0.71
CA PRO A 217 34.84 5.59 -1.14
C PRO A 217 36.16 5.73 -1.90
N GLY A 218 36.06 5.78 -3.23
CA GLY A 218 37.21 6.00 -4.09
C GLY A 218 37.90 7.26 -3.59
N ARG A 219 39.21 7.16 -3.35
CA ARG A 219 40.06 8.32 -3.04
C ARG A 219 39.74 9.39 -4.07
N ALA A 220 39.07 10.46 -3.63
CA ALA A 220 39.05 11.70 -4.37
C ALA A 220 40.50 12.19 -4.39
N GLY A 221 41.16 11.97 -5.53
CA GLY A 221 42.46 12.55 -5.87
C GLY A 221 42.25 13.85 -6.62
#